data_AF-A0A3D4CHR6-F1
#
_entry.id   AF-A0A3D4CHR6-F1
#
_cell.length_a   1.000
_cell.length_b   1.000
_cell.length_c   1.000
_cell.angle_alpha   90.00
_cell.angle_beta   90.00
_cell.angle_gamma   90.00
#
_symmetry.space_group_name_H-M   'P 1'
#
loop_
_entity.id
_entity.type
_entity.pdbx_description
1 polymer ?
#
loop_
_entity_poly.entity_id
_entity_poly.type
_entity_poly.pdbx_seq_one_letter_code
_entity_poly.pdbx_strand_id
1 'polypeptide(L)' 'ASFQETTKVLNEAAVRGKVDYLRGLKENVIVGHKIPAGTGMRRFQNVIVGSKEEYNELVEAELKQS' A
#
# COMPACT_ATOMS: atom_id res chain seq x y z
N ALA A 1 -17.00 6.84 4.38
CA ALA A 1 -18.17 6.57 5.24
C ALA A 1 -17.84 5.41 6.15
N SER A 2 -17.83 5.58 7.48
CA SER A 2 -17.39 4.50 8.37
C SER A 2 -18.20 4.31 9.64
N PHE A 3 -19.00 5.25 10.16
CA PHE A 3 -19.92 4.95 11.26
C PHE A 3 -21.14 5.89 11.20
N GLN A 4 -22.32 5.28 11.13
CA GLN A 4 -23.67 5.87 11.15
C GLN A 4 -23.97 6.91 10.04
N GLU A 5 -25.20 6.89 9.50
CA GLU A 5 -25.69 7.73 8.38
C GLU A 5 -25.10 7.47 6.98
N THR A 6 -24.78 6.22 6.63
CA THR A 6 -24.20 5.83 5.33
C THR A 6 -24.99 6.38 4.12
N THR A 7 -26.32 6.34 4.15
CA THR A 7 -27.18 6.82 3.04
C THR A 7 -27.05 8.33 2.80
N LYS A 8 -27.00 9.13 3.87
CA LYS A 8 -26.88 10.59 3.77
C LYS A 8 -25.51 10.99 3.25
N VAL A 9 -24.45 10.34 3.76
CA VAL A 9 -23.07 10.61 3.34
C VAL A 9 -22.83 10.24 1.87
N LEU A 10 -23.41 9.13 1.39
CA LEU A 10 -23.34 8.75 -0.02
C LEU A 10 -24.11 9.74 -0.92
N ASN A 11 -25.29 10.19 -0.49
CA ASN A 11 -26.09 11.14 -1.26
C ASN A 11 -25.39 12.51 -1.38
N GLU A 12 -24.85 13.04 -0.27
CA GLU A 12 -24.07 14.29 -0.31
C GLU A 12 -22.79 14.16 -1.15
N ALA A 13 -22.10 13.02 -1.11
CA ALA A 13 -20.92 12.78 -1.94
C ALA A 13 -21.25 12.71 -3.43
N ALA A 14 -22.37 12.05 -3.79
CA ALA A 14 -22.84 11.94 -5.18
C ALA A 14 -23.28 13.29 -5.75
N VAL A 15 -24.10 14.05 -4.99
CA VAL A 15 -24.56 15.39 -5.41
C VAL A 15 -23.40 16.37 -5.56
N ARG A 16 -22.37 16.28 -4.70
CA ARG A 16 -21.19 17.15 -4.77
C ARG A 16 -20.10 16.64 -5.73
N GLY A 17 -20.30 15.49 -6.39
CA GLY A 17 -19.29 14.88 -7.27
C GLY A 17 -17.95 14.63 -6.56
N LYS A 18 -17.99 14.29 -5.26
CA LYS A 18 -16.80 14.23 -4.41
C LYS A 18 -15.90 13.07 -4.85
N VAL A 19 -14.68 13.40 -5.28
CA VAL A 19 -13.65 12.41 -5.62
C VAL A 19 -12.93 11.97 -4.35
N ASP A 20 -12.87 10.66 -4.13
CA ASP A 20 -12.08 10.05 -3.06
C ASP A 20 -10.72 9.61 -3.62
N TYR A 21 -9.64 10.16 -3.06
CA TYR A 21 -8.27 9.86 -3.49
C TYR A 21 -7.65 8.67 -2.74
N LEU A 22 -8.43 7.94 -1.93
CA LEU A 22 -8.01 6.74 -1.18
C LEU A 22 -6.70 6.95 -0.42
N ARG A 23 -6.53 8.12 0.23
CA ARG A 23 -5.30 8.44 0.97
C ARG A 23 -5.37 7.97 2.42
N GLY A 24 -6.57 7.71 2.92
CA GLY A 24 -6.81 7.30 4.29
C GLY A 24 -6.66 5.80 4.51
N LEU A 25 -6.36 5.42 5.75
CA LEU A 25 -6.28 4.02 6.16
C LEU A 25 -7.63 3.30 5.93
N LYS A 26 -8.73 3.91 6.38
CA LYS A 26 -10.06 3.28 6.32
C LYS A 26 -10.54 3.10 4.89
N GLU A 27 -10.29 4.07 4.02
CA GLU A 27 -10.66 4.02 2.59
C GLU A 27 -9.98 2.85 1.88
N ASN A 28 -8.66 2.70 2.09
CA ASN A 28 -7.90 1.59 1.52
C ASN A 28 -8.35 0.23 2.07
N VAL A 29 -8.68 0.13 3.37
CA VAL A 29 -9.24 -1.10 3.96
C VAL A 29 -10.59 -1.45 3.35
N ILE A 30 -11.48 -0.48 3.17
CA ILE A 30 -12.83 -0.70 2.63
C ILE A 30 -12.78 -1.18 1.17
N VAL A 31 -11.84 -0.64 0.37
CA VAL A 31 -11.68 -0.99 -1.05
C VAL A 31 -10.83 -2.26 -1.24
N GLY A 32 -10.10 -2.70 -0.22
CA GLY A 32 -9.18 -3.84 -0.30
C GLY A 32 -7.82 -3.51 -0.93
N HIS A 33 -7.44 -2.23 -0.96
CA HIS A 33 -6.12 -1.80 -1.41
C HIS A 33 -5.09 -1.90 -0.28
N LYS A 34 -3.80 -2.03 -0.63
CA LYS A 34 -2.72 -2.10 0.35
C LYS A 34 -2.72 -0.81 1.18
N ILE A 35 -2.94 -0.94 2.48
CA ILE A 35 -3.00 0.22 3.37
C ILE A 35 -1.66 0.97 3.39
N PRO A 36 -1.66 2.30 3.52
CA PRO A 36 -0.43 3.11 3.60
C PRO A 36 0.24 3.00 5.00
N ALA A 37 0.35 1.78 5.53
CA ALA A 37 0.97 1.47 6.81
C ALA A 37 1.79 0.17 6.70
N GLY A 38 2.83 0.03 7.52
CA GLY A 38 3.74 -1.13 7.47
C GLY A 38 4.35 -1.32 6.08
N THR A 39 4.21 -2.53 5.53
CA THR A 39 4.73 -2.93 4.20
C THR A 39 4.03 -2.27 3.01
N GLY A 40 2.98 -1.48 3.27
CA GLY A 40 2.34 -0.63 2.25
C GLY A 40 2.88 0.79 2.19
N MET A 41 3.83 1.18 3.07
CA MET A 41 4.51 2.48 2.93
C MET A 41 5.45 2.46 1.72
N ARG A 42 5.54 3.59 1.01
CA ARG A 42 6.43 3.76 -0.18
C ARG A 42 7.88 3.36 0.09
N ARG A 43 8.37 3.58 1.32
CA ARG A 43 9.71 3.18 1.77
C ARG A 43 9.97 1.66 1.68
N PHE A 44 8.94 0.84 1.85
CA PHE A 44 9.03 -0.62 1.86
C PHE A 44 8.53 -1.26 0.56
N GLN A 45 8.09 -0.48 -0.43
CA GLN A 45 7.57 -1.02 -1.70
C GLN A 45 8.66 -1.66 -2.57
N ASN A 46 9.90 -1.17 -2.48
CA ASN A 46 11.04 -1.67 -3.28
C ASN A 46 12.03 -2.50 -2.45
N VAL A 47 11.65 -2.91 -1.24
CA VAL A 47 12.51 -3.74 -0.39
C VAL A 47 12.28 -5.20 -0.74
N ILE A 48 13.30 -5.82 -1.34
CA ILE A 48 13.34 -7.25 -1.61
C ILE A 48 13.90 -7.92 -0.37
N VAL A 49 13.15 -8.86 0.21
CA VAL A 49 13.57 -9.64 1.38
C VAL A 49 13.91 -11.04 0.89
N GLY A 50 15.20 -11.38 0.90
CA GLY A 50 15.73 -12.71 0.58
C GLY A 50 16.55 -13.27 1.75
N SER A 51 16.98 -14.52 1.65
CA SER A 51 17.88 -15.08 2.67
C SER A 51 19.25 -14.41 2.59
N LYS A 52 19.93 -14.31 3.74
CA LYS A 52 21.29 -13.74 3.78
C LYS A 52 22.28 -14.64 3.04
N GLU A 53 22.03 -15.94 2.99
CA GLU A 53 22.81 -16.89 2.20
C GLU A 53 22.71 -16.60 0.70
N GLU A 54 21.49 -16.45 0.14
CA GLU A 54 21.30 -16.13 -1.29
C GLU A 54 21.95 -14.80 -1.68
N TYR A 55 21.85 -13.77 -0.83
CA TYR A 55 22.48 -12.48 -1.10
C TYR A 55 24.01 -12.60 -1.17
N ASN A 56 24.61 -13.34 -0.24
CA ASN A 56 26.05 -13.54 -0.22
C ASN A 56 26.51 -14.35 -1.44
N GLU A 57 25.78 -15.41 -1.83
CA GLU A 57 26.09 -16.22 -3.01
C GLU A 57 26.06 -15.40 -4.31
N LEU A 58 25.05 -14.54 -4.47
CA LEU A 58 24.92 -13.65 -5.63
C LEU A 58 26.04 -12.61 -5.70
N VAL A 59 26.38 -12.00 -4.56
CA VAL A 59 27.47 -11.01 -4.47
C VAL A 59 28.83 -11.66 -4.73
N GLU A 60 29.06 -12.87 -4.23
CA GLU A 60 30.27 -13.63 -4.52
C GLU A 60 30.37 -14.04 -5.98
N ALA A 61 29.24 -14.38 -6.63
CA ALA A 61 29.20 -14.70 -8.05
C ALA A 61 29.53 -13.48 -8.92
N GLU A 62 29.02 -12.28 -8.58
CA GLU A 62 29.36 -11.03 -9.28
C GLU A 62 30.83 -10.64 -9.11
N LEU A 63 31.40 -10.81 -7.90
CA LEU A 63 32.81 -10.51 -7.62
C LEU A 63 33.77 -11.48 -8.33
N LYS A 64 33.37 -12.74 -8.55
CA LYS A 64 34.18 -13.74 -9.27
C LYS A 64 34.13 -13.57 -10.79
N GLN A 65 33.18 -12.80 -11.31
CA GLN A 65 33.05 -12.51 -12.74
C GLN A 65 33.76 -11.23 -13.19
N SER A 66 34.27 -10.41 -12.25
CA SER A 66 35.11 -9.24 -12.51
C SER A 66 36.60 -9.58 -12.38
#